data_AF-A0A7U3VU65-F1
#
_entry.id   AF-A0A7U3VU65-F1
#
_cell.length_a   1.000
_cell.length_b   1.000
_cell.length_c   1.000
_cell.angle_alpha   90.00
_cell.angle_beta   90.00
_cell.angle_gamma   90.00
#
_symmetry.space_group_name_H-M   'P 1'
#
loop_
_entity.id
_entity.type
_entity.pdbx_description
1 polymer ?
#
loop_
_entity_poly.entity_id
_entity_poly.type
_entity_poly.pdbx_seq_one_letter_code
_entity_poly.pdbx_strand_id
1 'polypeptide(L)'
;MLKYFPQDIVIVIAMFIVAISLAVKIVHSLPYIEEFRERRSKSKAKKIEQTLRLSNLSEDVQVYLQDKLISEYFYHATGILASPKNIDRVINIHNGDNDIKDFYFRCASQYADYLDLDIEVNLSKFDKFNYYFNIFSSVFFLLFWMPVLVLSFLGIFDLRYQYYIFLLIASILFPILAILMLKDVRAYKGARKIQQYLKSQTKEK
;
A
#
# COMPACT_ATOMS: atom_id res chain seq x y z
N MET A 1 36.73 -28.06 -14.96
CA MET A 1 35.63 -28.64 -15.76
C MET A 1 34.32 -28.42 -14.98
N LEU A 2 33.81 -27.19 -14.97
CA LEU A 2 32.52 -26.87 -14.36
C LEU A 2 31.43 -27.34 -15.32
N LYS A 3 30.70 -28.40 -14.95
CA LYS A 3 29.51 -28.86 -15.69
C LYS A 3 28.57 -27.67 -15.84
N TYR A 4 28.28 -27.30 -17.08
CA TYR A 4 27.21 -26.37 -17.43
C TYR A 4 25.96 -26.82 -16.66
N PHE A 5 25.49 -26.00 -15.73
CA PHE A 5 24.14 -26.16 -15.21
C PHE A 5 23.20 -26.12 -16.42
N PRO A 6 22.29 -27.10 -16.59
CA PRO A 6 21.33 -27.06 -17.69
C PRO A 6 20.54 -25.77 -17.57
N GLN A 7 20.66 -24.90 -18.58
CA GLN A 7 20.06 -23.56 -18.60
C GLN A 7 18.54 -23.62 -18.36
N ASP A 8 17.92 -24.74 -18.73
CA ASP A 8 16.51 -25.03 -18.52
C ASP A 8 16.13 -25.08 -17.02
N ILE A 9 17.00 -25.64 -16.16
CA ILE A 9 16.75 -25.67 -14.71
C ILE A 9 16.77 -24.26 -14.11
N VAL A 10 17.70 -23.41 -14.54
CA VAL A 10 17.80 -22.03 -14.05
C VAL A 10 16.55 -21.23 -14.40
N ILE A 11 16.00 -21.43 -15.60
CA ILE A 11 14.80 -20.75 -16.07
C ILE A 11 13.56 -21.23 -15.31
N VAL A 12 13.43 -22.53 -15.06
CA VAL A 12 12.33 -23.08 -14.25
C VAL A 12 12.37 -22.50 -12.83
N ILE A 13 13.55 -22.44 -12.21
CA ILE A 13 13.72 -21.84 -10.88
C ILE A 13 13.34 -20.35 -10.91
N ALA A 14 13.79 -19.59 -11.91
CA ALA A 14 13.45 -18.18 -12.05
C ALA A 14 11.93 -17.98 -12.20
N MET A 15 11.27 -18.75 -13.06
CA MET A 15 9.81 -18.73 -13.23
C MET A 15 9.09 -19.03 -11.92
N PHE A 16 9.58 -20.00 -11.14
CA PHE A 16 8.98 -20.35 -9.86
C PHE A 16 9.12 -19.24 -8.83
N ILE A 17 10.29 -18.59 -8.74
CA ILE A 17 10.52 -17.43 -7.87
C ILE A 17 9.60 -16.26 -8.27
N VAL A 18 9.50 -15.97 -9.58
CA VAL A 18 8.61 -14.93 -10.09
C VAL A 18 7.15 -15.25 -9.74
N ALA A 19 6.68 -16.46 -10.03
CA ALA A 19 5.32 -16.89 -9.74
C ALA A 19 4.99 -16.79 -8.24
N ILE A 20 5.89 -17.22 -7.36
CA ILE A 20 5.72 -17.08 -5.91
C ILE A 20 5.67 -15.60 -5.52
N SER A 21 6.59 -14.77 -6.03
CA SER A 21 6.62 -13.34 -5.70
C SER A 21 5.34 -12.60 -6.13
N LEU A 22 4.77 -12.97 -7.29
CA LEU A 22 3.47 -12.49 -7.74
C LEU A 22 2.33 -13.00 -6.88
N ALA A 23 2.31 -14.30 -6.57
CA ALA A 23 1.28 -14.89 -5.73
C ALA A 23 1.24 -14.22 -4.35
N VAL A 24 2.41 -14.04 -3.71
CA VAL A 24 2.54 -13.32 -2.43
C VAL A 24 2.03 -11.89 -2.57
N LYS A 25 2.44 -11.16 -3.62
CA LYS A 25 1.96 -9.78 -3.83
C LYS A 25 0.47 -9.69 -4.12
N ILE A 26 -0.08 -10.58 -4.92
CA ILE A 26 -1.52 -10.62 -5.23
C ILE A 26 -2.28 -10.90 -3.94
N VAL A 27 -1.86 -11.89 -3.15
CA VAL A 27 -2.46 -12.21 -1.84
C VAL A 27 -2.41 -11.02 -0.89
N HIS A 28 -1.27 -10.32 -0.80
CA HIS A 28 -1.15 -9.12 0.02
C HIS A 28 -1.83 -7.88 -0.57
N SER A 29 -2.11 -7.84 -1.87
CA SER A 29 -2.79 -6.74 -2.56
C SER A 29 -4.30 -6.97 -2.71
N LEU A 30 -4.84 -8.14 -2.38
CA LEU A 30 -6.28 -8.41 -2.34
C LEU A 30 -7.07 -7.53 -1.34
N PRO A 31 -6.51 -7.03 -0.21
CA PRO A 31 -7.20 -6.03 0.62
C PRO A 31 -7.39 -4.67 -0.09
N TYR A 32 -6.79 -4.47 -1.28
CA TYR A 32 -6.71 -3.19 -2.01
C TYR A 32 -7.64 -3.08 -3.22
N ILE A 33 -8.63 -3.97 -3.39
CA ILE A 33 -9.72 -3.76 -4.35
C ILE A 33 -10.67 -2.70 -3.76
N GLU A 34 -10.21 -1.45 -3.81
CA GLU A 34 -10.89 -0.27 -3.26
C GLU A 34 -12.25 0.00 -3.93
N GLU A 35 -12.44 -0.39 -5.20
CA GLU A 35 -13.70 -0.20 -5.93
C GLU A 35 -14.88 -1.04 -5.39
N PHE A 36 -14.62 -2.23 -4.83
CA PHE A 36 -15.67 -3.00 -4.14
C PHE A 36 -15.95 -2.45 -2.74
N ARG A 37 -14.94 -1.85 -2.09
CA ARG A 37 -15.08 -1.23 -0.76
C ARG A 37 -15.86 0.09 -0.84
N GLU A 38 -15.67 0.87 -1.90
CA GLU A 38 -16.35 2.16 -2.08
C GLU A 38 -17.87 1.99 -2.28
N ARG A 39 -18.30 1.00 -3.09
CA ARG A 39 -19.72 0.65 -3.23
C ARG A 39 -20.32 0.10 -1.94
N ARG A 40 -19.56 -0.72 -1.19
CA ARG A 40 -19.98 -1.27 0.11
C ARG A 40 -20.09 -0.18 1.18
N SER A 41 -19.19 0.81 1.17
CA SER A 41 -19.17 1.91 2.13
C SER A 41 -20.32 2.91 1.89
N LYS A 42 -20.65 3.28 0.63
CA LYS A 42 -21.85 4.11 0.35
C LYS A 42 -23.15 3.43 0.81
N SER A 43 -23.26 2.12 0.59
CA SER A 43 -24.38 1.33 1.11
C SER A 43 -24.40 1.30 2.64
N LYS A 44 -23.24 1.23 3.29
CA LYS A 44 -23.11 1.22 4.75
C LYS A 44 -23.50 2.55 5.38
N ALA A 45 -23.02 3.68 4.86
CA ALA A 45 -23.42 5.01 5.31
C ALA A 45 -24.93 5.22 5.18
N LYS A 46 -25.51 4.87 4.02
CA LYS A 46 -26.96 4.94 3.79
C LYS A 46 -27.76 4.07 4.76
N LYS A 47 -27.28 2.87 5.08
CA LYS A 47 -27.92 2.00 6.09
C LYS A 47 -27.90 2.64 7.47
N ILE A 48 -26.77 3.23 7.87
CA ILE A 48 -26.64 3.92 9.16
C ILE A 48 -27.60 5.12 9.22
N GLU A 49 -27.65 5.95 8.17
CA GLU A 49 -28.62 7.05 8.08
C GLU A 49 -30.08 6.57 8.18
N GLN A 50 -30.42 5.47 7.51
CA GLN A 50 -31.76 4.89 7.58
C GLN A 50 -32.09 4.37 8.99
N THR A 51 -31.13 3.73 9.65
CA THR A 51 -31.30 3.26 11.03
C THR A 51 -31.50 4.42 11.99
N LEU A 52 -30.71 5.51 11.86
CA LEU A 52 -30.84 6.70 12.70
C LEU A 52 -32.21 7.40 12.59
N ARG A 53 -32.98 7.16 11.53
CA ARG A 53 -34.34 7.70 11.37
C ARG A 53 -35.42 6.90 12.12
N LEU A 54 -35.07 5.77 12.74
CA LEU A 54 -36.00 4.97 13.53
C LEU A 54 -36.23 5.63 14.90
N SER A 55 -37.49 5.83 15.27
CA SER A 55 -37.89 6.56 16.49
C SER A 55 -37.57 5.86 17.81
N ASN A 56 -37.22 4.56 17.78
CA ASN A 56 -37.14 3.72 18.97
C ASN A 56 -35.70 3.26 19.29
N LEU A 57 -34.69 4.05 18.93
CA LEU A 57 -33.30 3.78 19.30
C LEU A 57 -32.99 4.39 20.66
N SER A 58 -32.30 3.63 21.52
CA SER A 58 -31.72 4.20 22.74
C SER A 58 -30.69 5.27 22.40
N GLU A 59 -30.53 6.23 23.30
CA GLU A 59 -29.59 7.36 23.14
C GLU A 59 -28.16 6.88 22.85
N ASP A 60 -27.67 5.88 23.60
CA ASP A 60 -26.35 5.28 23.38
C ASP A 60 -26.15 4.73 21.96
N VAL A 61 -27.19 4.10 21.40
CA VAL A 61 -27.12 3.54 20.05
C VAL A 61 -27.15 4.64 19.00
N GLN A 62 -27.87 5.74 19.24
CA GLN A 62 -27.86 6.89 18.35
C GLN A 62 -26.48 7.53 18.30
N VAL A 63 -25.84 7.76 19.45
CA VAL A 63 -24.49 8.32 19.54
C VAL A 63 -23.48 7.43 18.81
N TYR A 64 -23.49 6.12 19.08
CA TYR A 64 -22.61 5.17 18.41
C TYR A 64 -22.79 5.15 16.87
N LEU A 65 -24.04 5.22 16.39
CA LEU A 65 -24.33 5.25 14.96
C LEU A 65 -23.91 6.58 14.30
N GLN A 66 -24.06 7.71 14.99
CA GLN A 66 -23.56 9.00 14.52
C GLN A 66 -22.03 8.99 14.39
N ASP A 67 -21.33 8.49 15.40
CA ASP A 67 -19.87 8.33 15.39
C ASP A 67 -19.39 7.45 14.22
N LYS A 68 -20.08 6.33 13.99
CA LYS A 68 -19.85 5.46 12.83
C LYS A 68 -20.09 6.18 11.51
N LEU A 69 -21.14 7.00 11.42
CA LEU A 69 -21.49 7.72 10.21
C LEU A 69 -20.43 8.79 9.87
N ILE A 70 -20.00 9.56 10.86
CA ILE A 70 -18.92 10.56 10.71
C ILE A 70 -17.64 9.89 10.21
N SER A 71 -17.26 8.77 10.82
CA SER A 71 -16.08 8.00 10.43
C SER A 71 -16.16 7.48 8.98
N GLU A 72 -17.34 7.01 8.55
CA GLU A 72 -17.55 6.56 7.16
C GLU A 72 -17.52 7.71 6.15
N TYR A 73 -18.07 8.88 6.47
CA TYR A 73 -17.96 10.05 5.60
C TYR A 73 -16.54 10.57 5.49
N PHE A 74 -15.81 10.62 6.62
CA PHE A 74 -14.41 11.00 6.61
C PHE A 74 -13.57 10.03 5.77
N TYR A 75 -13.81 8.72 5.90
CA TYR A 75 -13.19 7.71 5.06
C TYR A 75 -13.54 7.90 3.57
N HIS A 76 -14.79 8.25 3.23
CA HIS A 76 -15.17 8.55 1.85
C HIS A 76 -14.43 9.76 1.28
N ALA A 77 -14.31 10.83 2.06
CA ALA A 77 -13.68 12.06 1.62
C ALA A 77 -12.16 11.93 1.48
N THR A 78 -11.51 11.21 2.42
CA THR A 78 -10.04 11.22 2.57
C THR A 78 -9.37 9.89 2.25
N GLY A 79 -10.11 8.78 2.27
CA GLY A 79 -9.56 7.42 2.23
C GLY A 79 -8.89 6.98 3.54
N ILE A 80 -9.06 7.72 4.63
CA ILE A 80 -8.45 7.44 5.95
C ILE A 80 -9.53 6.93 6.89
N LEU A 81 -9.33 5.73 7.45
CA LEU A 81 -10.26 5.17 8.43
C LEU A 81 -9.79 5.59 9.82
N ALA A 82 -10.52 6.50 10.46
CA ALA A 82 -10.19 7.03 11.78
C ALA A 82 -11.41 7.02 12.71
N SER A 83 -11.17 6.95 14.02
CA SER A 83 -12.20 7.17 15.04
C SER A 83 -12.62 8.65 15.06
N PRO A 84 -13.85 8.99 15.48
CA PRO A 84 -14.32 10.38 15.53
C PRO A 84 -13.38 11.32 16.28
N LYS A 85 -12.80 10.84 17.39
CA LYS A 85 -11.83 11.59 18.20
C LYS A 85 -10.53 11.88 17.45
N ASN A 86 -10.09 10.96 16.60
CA ASN A 86 -8.88 11.13 15.82
C ASN A 86 -9.10 11.91 14.52
N ILE A 87 -10.33 12.01 14.02
CA ILE A 87 -10.64 12.81 12.81
C ILE A 87 -10.19 14.26 13.00
N ASP A 88 -10.58 14.89 14.10
CA ASP A 88 -10.18 16.27 14.41
C ASP A 88 -8.66 16.40 14.48
N ARG A 89 -7.99 15.39 15.04
CA ARG A 89 -6.52 15.38 15.12
C ARG A 89 -5.88 15.23 13.75
N VAL A 90 -6.39 14.37 12.88
CA VAL A 90 -5.91 14.23 11.50
C VAL A 90 -6.12 15.54 10.74
N ILE A 91 -7.29 16.16 10.87
CA ILE A 91 -7.61 17.47 10.25
C ILE A 91 -6.65 18.55 10.77
N ASN A 92 -6.40 18.60 12.07
CA ASN A 92 -5.48 19.58 12.67
C ASN A 92 -4.03 19.37 12.21
N ILE A 93 -3.59 18.12 12.05
CA ILE A 93 -2.25 17.84 11.50
C ILE A 93 -2.21 18.25 10.02
N HIS A 94 -3.24 17.93 9.24
CA HIS A 94 -3.31 18.30 7.83
C HIS A 94 -3.28 19.82 7.62
N ASN A 95 -4.04 20.56 8.42
CA ASN A 95 -4.17 22.01 8.33
C ASN A 95 -3.02 22.76 9.00
N GLY A 96 -2.20 22.07 9.79
CA GLY A 96 -1.05 22.66 10.47
C GLY A 96 0.05 23.07 9.48
N ASP A 97 0.96 23.91 9.95
CA ASP A 97 2.09 24.41 9.16
C ASP A 97 3.20 23.33 9.04
N ASN A 98 2.86 22.21 8.41
CA ASN A 98 3.73 21.06 8.22
C ASN A 98 3.49 20.40 6.84
N ASP A 99 4.41 19.52 6.44
CA ASP A 99 4.38 18.86 5.12
C ASP A 99 3.48 17.61 5.03
N ILE A 100 2.64 17.33 6.05
CA ILE A 100 1.86 16.10 6.16
C ILE A 100 0.46 16.29 5.55
N LYS A 101 0.36 15.98 4.26
CA LYS A 101 -0.90 15.91 3.49
C LYS A 101 -1.66 14.60 3.70
N ASP A 102 -2.95 14.58 3.35
CA ASP A 102 -3.84 13.39 3.38
C ASP A 102 -3.24 12.16 2.72
N PHE A 103 -2.50 12.37 1.63
CA PHE A 103 -1.80 11.30 0.93
C PHE A 103 -0.90 10.49 1.87
N TYR A 104 -0.20 11.13 2.80
CA TYR A 104 0.68 10.44 3.73
C TYR A 104 -0.10 9.64 4.77
N PHE A 105 -1.24 10.14 5.25
CA PHE A 105 -2.12 9.39 6.17
C PHE A 105 -2.70 8.15 5.52
N ARG A 106 -3.20 8.28 4.28
CA ARG A 106 -3.72 7.16 3.49
C ARG A 106 -2.64 6.11 3.26
N CYS A 107 -1.44 6.54 2.84
CA CYS A 107 -0.30 5.66 2.64
C CYS A 107 0.19 5.01 3.94
N ALA A 108 0.11 5.72 5.07
CA ALA A 108 0.55 5.21 6.38
C ALA A 108 -0.43 4.24 7.03
N SER A 109 -1.64 4.07 6.50
CA SER A 109 -2.70 3.23 7.09
C SER A 109 -2.29 1.78 7.42
N GLN A 110 -1.26 1.23 6.76
CA GLN A 110 -0.73 -0.09 7.08
C GLN A 110 0.20 -0.14 8.30
N TYR A 111 0.63 1.02 8.80
CA TYR A 111 1.57 1.18 9.92
C TYR A 111 1.00 2.05 11.05
N ALA A 112 -0.14 2.68 10.82
CA ALA A 112 -0.76 3.63 11.72
C ALA A 112 -2.13 3.12 12.15
N ASP A 113 -2.35 3.09 13.47
CA ASP A 113 -3.68 2.89 14.03
C ASP A 113 -4.31 4.26 14.28
N TYR A 114 -5.48 4.47 13.67
CA TYR A 114 -6.28 5.68 13.84
C TYR A 114 -7.62 5.38 14.54
N LEU A 115 -7.88 4.12 14.90
CA LEU A 115 -9.12 3.67 15.53
C LEU A 115 -9.07 3.77 17.06
N ASP A 116 -7.87 3.72 17.62
CA ASP A 116 -7.64 3.84 19.05
C ASP A 116 -7.76 5.29 19.56
N LEU A 117 -7.51 5.50 20.86
CA LEU A 117 -7.63 6.81 21.51
C LEU A 117 -6.59 7.83 21.01
N ASP A 118 -5.46 7.34 20.53
CA ASP A 118 -4.36 8.14 20.02
C ASP A 118 -3.92 7.64 18.63
N ILE A 119 -3.34 8.53 17.83
CA ILE A 119 -2.70 8.14 16.57
C ILE A 119 -1.36 7.51 16.90
N GLU A 120 -1.27 6.18 16.76
CA GLU A 120 -0.03 5.44 16.99
C GLU A 120 0.56 4.95 15.69
N VAL A 121 1.86 5.21 15.49
CA VAL A 121 2.59 4.73 14.32
C VAL A 121 3.69 3.78 14.75
N ASN A 122 3.47 2.49 14.47
CA ASN A 122 4.36 1.41 14.86
C ASN A 122 5.19 0.94 13.66
N LEU A 123 6.48 1.30 13.67
CA LEU A 123 7.44 0.89 12.66
C LEU A 123 8.46 -0.07 13.27
N SER A 124 8.42 -1.32 12.86
CA SER A 124 9.37 -2.34 13.32
C SER A 124 10.71 -2.23 12.57
N LYS A 125 11.73 -2.91 13.11
CA LYS A 125 13.03 -3.06 12.41
C LYS A 125 12.88 -3.81 11.09
N PHE A 126 11.93 -4.75 11.02
CA PHE A 126 11.63 -5.50 9.80
C PHE A 126 11.03 -4.60 8.72
N ASP A 127 10.16 -3.66 9.08
CA ASP A 127 9.60 -2.69 8.12
C ASP A 127 10.68 -1.79 7.52
N LYS A 128 11.67 -1.40 8.34
CA LYS A 128 12.84 -0.64 7.87
C LYS A 128 13.68 -1.45 6.89
N PHE A 129 13.90 -2.73 7.17
CA PHE A 129 14.60 -3.63 6.24
C PHE A 129 13.83 -3.77 4.93
N ASN A 130 12.53 -4.06 5.01
CA ASN A 130 11.64 -4.20 3.86
C ASN A 130 11.61 -2.92 3.00
N TYR A 131 11.63 -1.75 3.63
CA TYR A 131 11.75 -0.46 2.93
C TYR A 131 13.00 -0.36 2.06
N TYR A 132 14.19 -0.69 2.60
CA TYR A 132 15.43 -0.64 1.81
C TYR A 132 15.48 -1.74 0.76
N PHE A 133 14.99 -2.94 1.08
CA PHE A 133 14.89 -4.04 0.14
C PHE A 133 14.01 -3.66 -1.06
N ASN A 134 12.84 -3.06 -0.82
CA ASN A 134 11.94 -2.62 -1.87
C ASN A 134 12.54 -1.50 -2.72
N ILE A 135 13.24 -0.51 -2.13
CA ILE A 135 13.94 0.51 -2.90
C ILE A 135 14.99 -0.13 -3.82
N PHE A 136 15.87 -0.96 -3.25
CA PHE A 136 16.96 -1.58 -4.01
C PHE A 136 16.42 -2.47 -5.13
N SER A 137 15.43 -3.31 -4.82
CA SER A 137 14.79 -4.20 -5.78
C SER A 137 14.04 -3.44 -6.87
N SER A 138 13.31 -2.37 -6.53
CA SER A 138 12.66 -1.50 -7.53
C SER A 138 13.67 -0.87 -8.48
N VAL A 139 14.77 -0.32 -7.96
CA VAL A 139 15.82 0.30 -8.77
C VAL A 139 16.49 -0.75 -9.64
N PHE A 140 16.85 -1.90 -9.08
CA PHE A 140 17.43 -3.02 -9.82
C PHE A 140 16.50 -3.47 -10.96
N PHE A 141 15.22 -3.69 -10.67
CA PHE A 141 14.29 -4.15 -11.68
C PHE A 141 14.06 -3.13 -12.80
N LEU A 142 13.93 -1.84 -12.48
CA LEU A 142 13.77 -0.80 -13.49
C LEU A 142 15.04 -0.63 -14.32
N LEU A 143 16.21 -0.53 -13.70
CA LEU A 143 17.47 -0.30 -14.41
C LEU A 143 17.95 -1.51 -15.21
N PHE A 144 17.65 -2.73 -14.76
CA PHE A 144 18.07 -3.94 -15.45
C PHE A 144 17.07 -4.39 -16.51
N TRP A 145 15.78 -4.47 -16.18
CA TRP A 145 14.80 -5.07 -17.08
C TRP A 145 14.23 -4.11 -18.13
N MET A 146 14.23 -2.79 -17.90
CA MET A 146 13.80 -1.84 -18.94
C MET A 146 14.75 -1.81 -20.14
N PRO A 147 16.10 -1.72 -19.97
CA PRO A 147 17.00 -1.82 -21.12
C PRO A 147 16.90 -3.16 -21.81
N VAL A 148 16.79 -4.26 -21.05
CA VAL A 148 16.60 -5.60 -21.62
C VAL A 148 15.34 -5.66 -22.49
N LEU A 149 14.22 -5.07 -22.06
CA LEU A 149 13.01 -4.93 -22.88
C LEU A 149 13.29 -4.22 -24.20
N VAL A 150 13.95 -3.04 -24.13
CA VAL A 150 14.25 -2.21 -25.30
C VAL A 150 15.17 -2.94 -26.28
N LEU A 151 16.26 -3.53 -25.77
CA LEU A 151 17.22 -4.27 -26.59
C LEU A 151 16.58 -5.49 -27.26
N SER A 152 15.64 -6.16 -26.59
CA SER A 152 14.86 -7.25 -27.18
C SER A 152 13.94 -6.78 -28.29
N PHE A 153 13.24 -5.66 -28.11
CA PHE A 153 12.41 -5.08 -29.17
C PHE A 153 13.23 -4.64 -30.40
N LEU A 154 14.47 -4.21 -30.20
CA LEU A 154 15.39 -3.86 -31.29
C LEU A 154 16.01 -5.08 -31.98
N GLY A 155 15.69 -6.31 -31.54
CA GLY A 155 16.21 -7.54 -32.13
C GLY A 155 17.72 -7.73 -31.93
N ILE A 156 18.32 -7.08 -30.93
CA ILE A 156 19.77 -7.12 -30.69
C ILE A 156 20.21 -8.50 -30.16
N PHE A 157 19.31 -9.22 -29.51
CA PHE A 157 19.60 -10.54 -28.96
C PHE A 157 19.29 -11.65 -29.97
N ASP A 158 20.32 -12.37 -30.40
CA ASP A 158 20.17 -13.62 -31.18
C ASP A 158 19.87 -14.79 -30.23
N LEU A 159 18.62 -14.86 -29.78
CA LEU A 159 18.14 -15.87 -28.84
C LEU A 159 17.18 -16.85 -29.51
N ARG A 160 17.22 -18.11 -29.07
CA ARG A 160 16.18 -19.08 -29.44
C ARG A 160 14.81 -18.53 -29.03
N TYR A 161 13.79 -18.77 -29.85
CA TYR A 161 12.43 -18.26 -29.68
C TYR A 161 11.86 -18.46 -28.26
N GLN A 162 12.12 -19.61 -27.63
CA GLN A 162 11.68 -19.90 -26.26
C GLN A 162 12.27 -18.93 -25.21
N TYR A 163 13.55 -18.56 -25.34
CA TYR A 163 14.20 -17.61 -24.44
C TYR A 163 13.76 -16.18 -24.70
N TYR A 164 13.47 -15.85 -25.97
CA TYR A 164 12.95 -14.53 -26.34
C TYR A 164 11.60 -14.24 -25.67
N ILE A 165 10.65 -15.20 -25.73
CA ILE A 165 9.35 -15.06 -25.06
C ILE A 165 9.51 -14.88 -23.55
N PHE A 166 10.33 -15.72 -22.92
CA PHE A 166 10.57 -15.64 -21.47
C PHE A 166 11.12 -14.27 -21.07
N LEU A 167 12.12 -13.80 -21.80
CA LEU A 167 12.78 -12.53 -21.53
C LEU A 167 11.82 -11.36 -21.74
N LEU A 168 10.96 -11.40 -22.76
CA LEU A 168 9.91 -10.39 -22.99
C LEU A 168 8.90 -10.34 -21.83
N ILE A 169 8.40 -11.50 -21.38
CA ILE A 169 7.48 -11.59 -20.23
C ILE A 169 8.14 -11.04 -18.98
N ALA A 170 9.36 -11.49 -18.65
CA ALA A 170 10.11 -11.03 -17.50
C ALA A 170 10.33 -9.51 -17.54
N SER A 171 10.68 -8.99 -18.72
CA SER A 171 10.96 -7.57 -18.93
C SER A 171 9.75 -6.66 -18.80
N ILE A 172 8.53 -7.18 -18.97
CA ILE A 172 7.28 -6.46 -18.67
C ILE A 172 6.92 -6.59 -17.19
N LEU A 173 7.06 -7.80 -16.65
CA LEU A 173 6.59 -8.17 -15.32
C LEU A 173 7.41 -7.53 -14.19
N PHE A 174 8.74 -7.50 -14.32
CA PHE A 174 9.61 -6.95 -13.29
C PHE A 174 9.46 -5.42 -13.10
N PRO A 175 9.31 -4.60 -14.15
CA PRO A 175 8.93 -3.19 -13.98
C PRO A 175 7.58 -3.00 -13.27
N ILE A 176 6.56 -3.82 -13.57
CA ILE A 176 5.28 -3.78 -12.84
C ILE A 176 5.51 -4.09 -11.36
N LEU A 177 6.29 -5.13 -11.05
CA LEU A 177 6.66 -5.47 -9.68
C LEU A 177 7.41 -4.34 -8.97
N ALA A 178 8.29 -3.64 -9.68
CA ALA A 178 9.01 -2.48 -9.18
C ALA A 178 8.07 -1.32 -8.81
N ILE A 179 7.10 -1.01 -9.66
CA ILE A 179 6.07 0.02 -9.40
C ILE A 179 5.27 -0.35 -8.15
N LEU A 180 4.88 -1.62 -8.02
CA LEU A 180 4.18 -2.10 -6.83
C LEU A 180 5.06 -1.98 -5.57
N MET A 181 6.35 -2.31 -5.63
CA MET A 181 7.29 -2.13 -4.49
C MET A 181 7.42 -0.66 -4.08
N LEU A 182 7.37 0.28 -5.04
CA LEU A 182 7.39 1.72 -4.74
C LEU A 182 6.15 2.20 -3.97
N LYS A 183 5.04 1.46 -3.98
CA LYS A 183 3.87 1.74 -3.14
C LYS A 183 4.20 1.52 -1.67
N ASP A 184 4.83 0.39 -1.34
CA ASP A 184 5.25 0.06 0.03
C ASP A 184 6.29 1.07 0.56
N VAL A 185 7.20 1.51 -0.32
CA VAL A 185 8.17 2.56 -0.01
C VAL A 185 7.48 3.88 0.36
N ARG A 186 6.43 4.27 -0.37
CA ARG A 186 5.64 5.47 -0.08
C ARG A 186 4.87 5.33 1.23
N ALA A 187 4.28 4.17 1.49
CA ALA A 187 3.61 3.85 2.74
C ALA A 187 4.54 4.00 3.96
N TYR A 188 5.72 3.39 3.91
CA TYR A 188 6.70 3.50 4.98
C TYR A 188 7.18 4.94 5.18
N LYS A 189 7.45 5.69 4.10
CA LYS A 189 7.84 7.10 4.19
C LYS A 189 6.75 7.96 4.82
N GLY A 190 5.48 7.75 4.45
CA GLY A 190 4.35 8.47 5.03
C GLY A 190 4.22 8.20 6.53
N ALA A 191 4.25 6.92 6.92
CA ALA A 191 4.20 6.54 8.32
C ALA A 191 5.37 7.15 9.11
N ARG A 192 6.59 7.10 8.58
CA ARG A 192 7.76 7.69 9.24
C ARG A 192 7.63 9.20 9.43
N LYS A 193 7.09 9.93 8.45
CA LYS A 193 6.84 11.38 8.58
C LYS A 193 5.84 11.68 9.70
N ILE A 194 4.70 10.97 9.72
CA ILE A 194 3.69 11.12 10.77
C ILE A 194 4.30 10.80 12.14
N GLN A 195 5.05 9.70 12.26
CA GLN A 195 5.72 9.32 13.50
C GLN A 195 6.70 10.40 13.98
N GLN A 196 7.47 11.01 13.08
CA GLN A 196 8.41 12.07 13.43
C GLN A 196 7.69 13.32 13.97
N TYR A 197 6.58 13.71 13.33
CA TYR A 197 5.75 14.82 13.77
C TYR A 197 5.11 14.57 15.14
N LEU A 198 4.54 13.38 15.35
CA LEU A 198 3.95 13.04 16.64
C LEU A 198 5.00 13.06 17.76
N LYS A 199 6.21 12.58 17.48
CA LYS A 199 7.33 12.62 18.44
C LYS A 199 7.85 14.04 18.74
N SER A 200 7.79 14.97 17.79
CA SER A 200 8.20 16.37 18.07
C SER A 200 7.19 17.05 18.98
N GLN A 201 5.89 16.81 18.76
CA GLN A 201 4.81 17.34 19.60
C GLN A 201 4.86 16.82 21.04
N THR A 202 5.29 15.58 21.27
CA THR A 202 5.45 15.04 22.64
C THR A 202 6.64 15.63 23.39
N LYS A 203 7.69 16.08 22.70
CA LYS A 203 8.89 16.66 23.33
C LYS A 203 8.73 18.11 23.77
N GLU A 204 7.74 18.82 23.21
CA GLU A 204 7.45 20.22 23.55
C GLU A 204 6.48 20.37 24.73
N LYS A 205 5.94 19.25 25.24
CA LYS A 205 5.11 19.19 26.46
C LYS A 205 5.96 18.72 27.64
#